data_AF-A0A956PNP5-F1
#
_entry.id   AF-A0A956PNP5-F1
#
_cell.length_a   1.000
_cell.length_b   1.000
_cell.length_c   1.000
_cell.angle_alpha   90.00
_cell.angle_beta   90.00
_cell.angle_gamma   90.00
#
_symmetry.space_group_name_H-M   'P 1'
#
loop_
_entity.id
_entity.type
_entity.pdbx_description
1 polymer ?
#
loop_
_entity_poly.entity_id
_entity_poly.type
_entity_poly.pdbx_seq_one_letter_code
_entity_poly.pdbx_strand_id
1 'polypeptide(L)'
;IVQAAVVADSDALVIKQSRDDTVFDFYPSPQLSLHGFLASLLSPEVSASPLFDHLRIALQSVGFGDGRIFRLDLNGPLTERIYWDGSNLSYDSRPGIGSQVQHIRLTVKFPESDRGRRLGFLRKASGRAADEYKEVCFYGQACPINLSFDGRLLNDGRTSLELSPGKTLEIAFLAGDLFQTDLPTFRRPNCLFKSREPNKFRAMSDRFSKHRTFFTEEKASSRETTYLARINYAYKVTAYAHKSTPFQFVSYPLGSYCCWLQDGVICHLEPILKKKSLHAGVHIFISGSGLESDISGLTLRVADDKNASRRKRVAGKALAQRLDEVVEALENHVAKPFTVHAALNRGVTVACLALTPVTHGISLPLAPVFLLLAENTSQDRQQIVNDCAKRVEKLQYFLTKIC
;
A
#
# COMPACT_ATOMS: atom_id res chain seq x y z
N ILE A 1 17.00 1.31 1.40
CA ILE A 1 16.66 1.56 2.84
C ILE A 1 15.50 0.69 3.34
N VAL A 2 14.34 0.65 2.66
CA VAL A 2 13.24 -0.24 3.08
C VAL A 2 13.70 -1.71 3.16
N GLN A 3 14.40 -2.19 2.12
CA GLN A 3 14.98 -3.55 2.08
C GLN A 3 15.94 -3.80 3.25
N ALA A 4 16.81 -2.84 3.57
CA ALA A 4 17.69 -2.90 4.74
C ALA A 4 16.90 -3.09 6.03
N ALA A 5 15.86 -2.29 6.29
CA ALA A 5 15.05 -2.43 7.51
C ALA A 5 14.33 -3.80 7.59
N VAL A 6 13.87 -4.33 6.45
CA VAL A 6 13.23 -5.66 6.38
C VAL A 6 14.23 -6.78 6.67
N VAL A 7 15.41 -6.75 6.05
CA VAL A 7 16.48 -7.75 6.28
C VAL A 7 17.06 -7.66 7.68
N ALA A 8 17.09 -6.45 8.27
CA ALA A 8 17.46 -6.24 9.67
C ALA A 8 16.43 -6.81 10.67
N ASP A 9 15.36 -7.44 10.19
CA ASP A 9 14.27 -7.98 10.99
C ASP A 9 13.66 -6.92 11.92
N SER A 10 13.51 -5.70 11.40
CA SER A 10 12.92 -4.59 12.15
C SER A 10 11.40 -4.71 12.18
N ASP A 11 10.74 -4.33 13.28
CA ASP A 11 9.27 -4.32 13.33
C ASP A 11 8.64 -3.19 12.49
N ALA A 12 9.37 -2.10 12.32
CA ALA A 12 8.89 -0.90 11.66
C ALA A 12 10.02 -0.08 11.03
N LEU A 13 9.65 0.67 9.99
CA LEU A 13 10.44 1.76 9.41
C LEU A 13 9.61 3.03 9.42
N VAL A 14 10.14 4.07 10.06
CA VAL A 14 9.52 5.40 10.13
C VAL A 14 10.29 6.35 9.24
N ILE A 15 9.59 6.94 8.28
CA ILE A 15 10.11 7.94 7.37
C ILE A 15 9.48 9.28 7.74
N LYS A 16 10.31 10.28 7.98
CA LYS A 16 9.87 11.66 8.24
C LYS A 16 10.53 12.57 7.24
N GLN A 17 9.75 13.46 6.66
CA GLN A 17 10.25 14.40 5.68
C GLN A 17 10.07 15.83 6.21
N SER A 18 11.16 16.58 6.20
CA SER A 18 11.16 18.01 6.49
C SER A 18 11.38 18.80 5.19
N ARG A 19 11.58 20.11 5.32
CA ARG A 19 11.99 20.95 4.18
C ARG A 19 13.40 20.62 3.71
N ASP A 20 14.26 20.25 4.64
CA ASP A 20 15.71 20.22 4.45
C ASP A 20 16.26 18.80 4.41
N ASP A 21 15.51 17.81 4.90
CA ASP A 21 15.94 16.41 4.95
C ASP A 21 14.80 15.39 4.90
N THR A 22 15.17 14.15 4.55
CA THR A 22 14.40 12.93 4.81
C THR A 22 15.13 12.13 5.88
N VAL A 23 14.39 11.70 6.91
CA VAL A 23 14.89 10.91 8.03
C VAL A 23 14.25 9.53 8.01
N PHE A 24 15.07 8.49 8.08
CA PHE A 24 14.67 7.09 8.16
C PHE A 24 15.10 6.55 9.53
N ASP A 25 14.12 6.09 10.32
CA ASP A 25 14.33 5.54 11.66
C ASP A 25 13.83 4.08 11.70
N PHE A 26 14.70 3.14 12.12
CA PHE A 26 14.32 1.73 12.35
C PHE A 26 15.19 1.06 13.41
N TYR A 27 14.72 -0.05 13.97
CA TYR A 27 15.34 -0.76 15.08
C TYR A 27 15.77 -2.16 14.63
N PRO A 28 17.04 -2.36 14.28
CA PRO A 28 17.54 -3.66 13.85
C PRO A 28 17.53 -4.66 15.02
N SER A 29 17.15 -5.90 14.73
CA SER A 29 17.25 -7.01 15.68
C SER A 29 18.69 -7.53 15.90
N PRO A 30 19.54 -7.72 14.86
CA PRO A 30 20.92 -8.16 15.07
C PRO A 30 21.79 -7.03 15.64
N GLN A 31 22.82 -7.40 16.41
CA GLN A 31 23.85 -6.44 16.83
C GLN A 31 24.70 -6.04 15.64
N LEU A 32 24.72 -4.75 15.35
CA LEU A 32 25.48 -4.15 14.27
C LEU A 32 26.63 -3.32 14.82
N SER A 33 27.66 -3.15 13.99
CA SER A 33 28.69 -2.13 14.18
C SER A 33 28.90 -1.36 12.88
N LEU A 34 28.92 -0.03 12.97
CA LEU A 34 29.20 0.82 11.80
C LEU A 34 30.68 0.83 11.43
N HIS A 35 31.58 0.54 12.37
CA HIS A 35 33.01 0.43 12.08
C HIS A 35 33.30 -0.62 11.00
N GLY A 36 32.73 -1.83 11.13
CA GLY A 36 32.86 -2.88 10.12
C GLY A 36 32.16 -2.53 8.81
N PHE A 37 31.04 -1.80 8.88
CA PHE A 37 30.33 -1.33 7.70
C PHE A 37 31.10 -0.27 6.91
N LEU A 38 31.90 0.58 7.57
CA LEU A 38 32.64 1.67 6.93
C LEU A 38 33.58 1.17 5.83
N ALA A 39 34.30 0.07 6.08
CA ALA A 39 35.17 -0.55 5.08
C ALA A 39 34.35 -1.09 3.89
N SER A 40 33.20 -1.70 4.16
CA SER A 40 32.29 -2.20 3.11
C SER A 40 31.71 -1.07 2.27
N LEU A 41 31.47 0.11 2.85
CA LEU A 41 30.89 1.27 2.15
C LEU A 41 31.77 1.75 0.98
N LEU A 42 33.07 1.48 1.02
CA LEU A 42 34.03 1.83 -0.02
C LEU A 42 34.40 0.64 -0.92
N SER A 43 34.05 -0.59 -0.52
CA SER A 43 34.35 -1.79 -1.29
C SER A 43 33.27 -2.05 -2.35
N PRO A 44 33.65 -2.50 -3.57
CA PRO A 44 32.68 -2.97 -4.56
C PRO A 44 32.11 -4.36 -4.23
N GLU A 45 32.77 -5.13 -3.36
CA GLU A 45 32.41 -6.53 -3.07
C GLU A 45 31.07 -6.67 -2.34
N VAL A 46 30.43 -7.82 -2.54
CA VAL A 46 29.20 -8.20 -1.82
C VAL A 46 29.57 -8.61 -0.40
N SER A 47 28.91 -8.01 0.58
CA SER A 47 29.18 -8.29 1.98
C SER A 47 28.48 -9.58 2.44
N ALA A 48 28.91 -10.14 3.58
CA ALA A 48 28.23 -11.29 4.18
C ALA A 48 26.84 -10.94 4.75
N SER A 49 26.51 -9.66 4.88
CA SER A 49 25.28 -9.15 5.48
C SER A 49 24.44 -8.43 4.43
N PRO A 50 23.31 -9.00 3.96
CA PRO A 50 22.49 -8.34 2.94
C PRO A 50 21.95 -6.97 3.41
N LEU A 51 21.83 -6.77 4.73
CA LEU A 51 21.56 -5.47 5.33
C LEU A 51 22.62 -4.42 4.95
N PHE A 52 23.91 -4.77 5.08
CA PHE A 52 25.00 -3.88 4.74
C PHE A 52 25.07 -3.63 3.24
N ASP A 53 24.77 -4.62 2.40
CA ASP A 53 24.68 -4.37 0.96
C ASP A 53 23.59 -3.36 0.62
N HIS A 54 22.38 -3.54 1.17
CA HIS A 54 21.26 -2.62 0.96
C HIS A 54 21.53 -1.21 1.49
N LEU A 55 22.21 -1.08 2.63
CA LEU A 55 22.61 0.23 3.17
C LEU A 55 23.73 0.86 2.35
N ARG A 56 24.78 0.09 2.01
CA ARG A 56 25.91 0.55 1.20
C ARG A 56 25.42 1.13 -0.12
N ILE A 57 24.62 0.36 -0.86
CA ILE A 57 24.16 0.77 -2.18
C ILE A 57 23.30 2.03 -2.06
N ALA A 58 22.39 2.09 -1.09
CA ALA A 58 21.58 3.29 -0.86
C ALA A 58 22.44 4.52 -0.55
N LEU A 59 23.45 4.38 0.32
CA LEU A 59 24.34 5.49 0.69
C LEU A 59 25.29 5.89 -0.43
N GLN A 60 25.80 4.93 -1.21
CA GLN A 60 26.61 5.22 -2.39
C GLN A 60 25.80 5.95 -3.46
N SER A 61 24.57 5.52 -3.75
CA SER A 61 23.70 6.19 -4.72
C SER A 61 23.37 7.63 -4.29
N VAL A 62 23.01 7.84 -3.02
CA VAL A 62 22.61 9.15 -2.51
C VAL A 62 23.82 10.07 -2.26
N GLY A 63 24.89 9.54 -1.69
CA GLY A 63 26.06 10.33 -1.30
C GLY A 63 27.06 10.52 -2.43
N PHE A 64 27.56 9.42 -3.00
CA PHE A 64 28.60 9.48 -4.03
C PHE A 64 28.02 9.70 -5.43
N GLY A 65 26.81 9.18 -5.70
CA GLY A 65 26.08 9.42 -6.94
C GLY A 65 25.48 10.82 -7.01
N ASP A 66 24.53 11.12 -6.12
CA ASP A 66 23.81 12.40 -6.12
C ASP A 66 24.55 13.55 -5.40
N GLY A 67 25.68 13.29 -4.72
CA GLY A 67 26.42 14.29 -3.97
C GLY A 67 25.71 14.77 -2.68
N ARG A 68 24.67 14.07 -2.21
CA ARG A 68 23.85 14.54 -1.09
C ARG A 68 24.50 14.24 0.24
N ILE A 69 24.47 15.25 1.13
CA ILE A 69 24.90 15.11 2.52
C ILE A 69 24.02 14.06 3.21
N PHE A 70 24.65 13.11 3.89
CA PHE A 70 23.94 12.13 4.71
C PHE A 70 24.64 11.88 6.05
N ARG A 71 23.86 11.45 7.03
CA ARG A 71 24.31 11.06 8.36
C ARG A 71 23.64 9.75 8.75
N LEU A 72 24.42 8.71 8.97
CA LEU A 72 23.96 7.43 9.51
C LEU A 72 24.43 7.33 10.97
N ASP A 73 23.50 7.38 11.91
CA ASP A 73 23.75 7.10 13.32
C ASP A 73 23.27 5.68 13.66
N LEU A 74 24.11 4.95 14.39
CA LEU A 74 23.73 3.74 15.11
C LEU A 74 23.80 4.05 16.60
N ASN A 75 22.65 4.27 17.23
CA ASN A 75 22.56 4.49 18.66
C ASN A 75 22.37 3.15 19.38
N GLY A 76 23.00 2.95 20.53
CA GLY A 76 22.93 1.72 21.31
C GLY A 76 23.87 1.81 22.51
N PRO A 77 24.49 0.69 22.93
CA PRO A 77 25.54 0.71 23.95
C PRO A 77 26.75 1.56 23.54
N LEU A 78 27.07 1.52 22.24
CA LEU A 78 28.01 2.41 21.57
C LEU A 78 27.20 3.25 20.57
N THR A 79 27.38 4.57 20.58
CA THR A 79 26.86 5.44 19.54
C THR A 79 27.93 5.60 18.46
N GLU A 80 27.70 5.00 17.31
CA GLU A 80 28.55 5.15 16.13
C GLU A 80 27.87 6.07 15.11
N ARG A 81 28.68 6.84 14.38
CA ARG A 81 28.20 7.74 13.34
C ARG A 81 29.09 7.66 12.12
N ILE A 82 28.47 7.54 10.95
CA ILE A 82 29.07 7.82 9.65
C ILE A 82 28.43 9.09 9.10
N TYR A 83 29.25 10.04 8.68
CA TYR A 83 28.79 11.30 8.11
C TYR A 83 29.52 11.61 6.81
N TRP A 84 28.75 11.89 5.77
CA TRP A 84 29.22 12.36 4.48
C TRP A 84 28.76 13.80 4.30
N ASP A 85 29.72 14.72 4.18
CA ASP A 85 29.46 16.17 4.06
C ASP A 85 29.25 16.64 2.61
N GLY A 86 29.24 15.71 1.65
CA GLY A 86 29.23 15.99 0.21
C GLY A 86 30.60 15.80 -0.45
N SER A 87 31.68 15.64 0.32
CA SER A 87 33.04 15.49 -0.20
C SER A 87 33.92 14.55 0.62
N ASN A 88 33.79 14.56 1.95
CA ASN A 88 34.57 13.76 2.87
C ASN A 88 33.66 12.84 3.70
N LEU A 89 34.15 11.62 3.88
CA LEU A 89 33.54 10.63 4.76
C LEU A 89 34.23 10.70 6.13
N SER A 90 33.44 10.84 7.18
CA SER A 90 33.91 10.88 8.57
C SER A 90 33.21 9.83 9.41
N TYR A 91 33.93 9.31 10.40
CA TYR A 91 33.44 8.33 11.36
C TYR A 91 33.74 8.81 12.78
N ASP A 92 32.79 8.60 13.68
CA ASP A 92 32.90 8.93 15.09
C ASP A 92 32.22 7.84 15.93
N SER A 93 32.78 7.52 17.09
CA SER A 93 32.29 6.51 18.03
C SER A 93 32.38 7.07 19.44
N ARG A 94 31.29 6.95 20.20
CA ARG A 94 31.18 7.46 21.58
C ARG A 94 30.43 6.47 22.45
N PRO A 95 30.69 6.41 23.76
CA PRO A 95 29.85 5.66 24.69
C PRO A 95 28.38 6.08 24.57
N GLY A 96 27.48 5.11 24.45
CA GLY A 96 26.05 5.36 24.35
C GLY A 96 25.43 5.75 25.69
N ILE A 97 24.38 6.57 25.65
CA ILE A 97 23.63 6.99 26.84
C ILE A 97 22.58 5.92 27.17
N GLY A 98 23.00 4.81 27.79
CA GLY A 98 22.13 3.89 28.51
C GLY A 98 21.14 3.04 27.70
N SER A 99 21.10 3.12 26.36
CA SER A 99 20.21 2.28 25.55
C SER A 99 20.86 0.94 25.22
N GLN A 100 20.23 -0.17 25.63
CA GLN A 100 20.62 -1.51 25.18
C GLN A 100 20.08 -1.85 23.79
N VAL A 101 19.02 -1.15 23.37
CA VAL A 101 18.39 -1.38 22.07
C VAL A 101 19.09 -0.55 21.01
N GLN A 102 19.49 -1.20 19.92
CA GLN A 102 20.09 -0.52 18.78
C GLN A 102 19.02 0.20 17.96
N HIS A 103 19.34 1.41 17.51
CA HIS A 103 18.49 2.27 16.70
C HIS A 103 19.31 2.86 15.56
N ILE A 104 18.91 2.58 14.32
CA ILE A 104 19.47 3.22 13.13
C ILE A 104 18.65 4.44 12.79
N ARG A 105 19.35 5.57 12.67
CA ARG A 105 18.82 6.81 12.10
C ARG A 105 19.66 7.22 10.90
N LEU A 106 19.05 7.25 9.72
CA LEU A 106 19.64 7.84 8.52
C LEU A 106 18.96 9.17 8.20
N THR A 107 19.73 10.25 8.18
CA THR A 107 19.30 11.56 7.71
C THR A 107 19.95 11.86 6.37
N VAL A 108 19.14 12.21 5.36
CA VAL A 108 19.63 12.62 4.04
C VAL A 108 19.13 14.02 3.75
N LYS A 109 20.04 14.97 3.52
CA LYS A 109 19.66 16.35 3.20
C LYS A 109 19.21 16.48 1.76
N PHE A 110 18.24 17.37 1.51
CA PHE A 110 17.91 17.79 0.16
C PHE A 110 18.95 18.79 -0.36
N PRO A 111 19.34 18.68 -1.65
CA PRO A 111 20.13 19.72 -2.29
C PRO A 111 19.32 21.02 -2.34
N GLU A 112 19.99 22.16 -2.38
CA GLU A 112 19.33 23.47 -2.30
C GLU A 112 18.33 23.71 -3.44
N SER A 113 18.58 23.14 -4.62
CA SER A 113 17.70 23.15 -5.79
C SER A 113 16.35 22.49 -5.54
N ASP A 114 16.31 21.50 -4.64
CA ASP A 114 15.16 20.62 -4.42
C ASP A 114 14.43 20.93 -3.12
N ARG A 115 14.94 21.89 -2.32
CA ARG A 115 14.24 22.38 -1.14
C ARG A 115 12.92 23.01 -1.59
N GLY A 116 11.80 22.43 -1.13
CA GLY A 116 10.46 22.88 -1.51
C GLY A 116 10.27 24.39 -1.32
N ARG A 117 9.73 25.07 -2.34
CA ARG A 117 9.28 26.47 -2.23
C ARG A 117 8.04 26.54 -1.34
N ARG A 118 8.05 27.40 -0.31
CA ARG A 118 6.85 27.70 0.48
C ARG A 118 5.84 28.45 -0.40
N LEU A 119 4.74 27.80 -0.76
CA LEU A 119 3.53 28.46 -1.27
C LEU A 119 2.43 28.34 -0.20
N GLY A 120 2.51 29.22 0.81
CA GLY A 120 1.47 29.36 1.84
C GLY A 120 1.32 28.20 2.84
N PHE A 121 0.15 28.13 3.47
CA PHE A 121 -0.22 27.15 4.52
C PHE A 121 -0.48 25.72 4.01
N LEU A 122 -0.44 25.50 2.70
CA LEU A 122 -0.63 24.18 2.09
C LEU A 122 0.72 23.51 1.88
N ARG A 123 1.11 22.65 2.83
CA ARG A 123 2.22 21.70 2.70
C ARG A 123 1.90 20.65 1.64
N LYS A 124 1.97 21.00 0.36
CA LYS A 124 2.16 20.00 -0.70
C LYS A 124 3.65 19.91 -0.95
N ALA A 125 4.24 18.75 -0.64
CA ALA A 125 5.58 18.43 -1.12
C ALA A 125 5.61 18.68 -2.63
N SER A 126 6.61 19.41 -3.11
CA SER A 126 6.86 19.68 -4.52
C SER A 126 8.30 19.28 -4.84
N GLY A 127 8.54 18.91 -6.09
CA GLY A 127 9.84 18.39 -6.53
C GLY A 127 10.17 17.01 -5.95
N ARG A 128 11.46 16.74 -5.74
CA ARG A 128 12.01 15.43 -5.37
C ARG A 128 11.35 14.82 -4.13
N ALA A 129 10.97 15.64 -3.15
CA ALA A 129 10.29 15.18 -1.94
C ALA A 129 8.97 14.43 -2.24
N ALA A 130 8.19 14.94 -3.20
CA ALA A 130 6.94 14.31 -3.62
C ALA A 130 7.17 13.02 -4.42
N ASP A 131 8.27 12.97 -5.18
CA ASP A 131 8.62 11.80 -5.98
C ASP A 131 9.17 10.68 -5.09
N GLU A 132 10.02 10.98 -4.11
CA GLU A 132 10.44 10.04 -3.05
C GLU A 132 9.21 9.46 -2.32
N TYR A 133 8.23 10.29 -1.95
CA TYR A 133 6.98 9.83 -1.34
C TYR A 133 6.22 8.85 -2.25
N LYS A 134 6.03 9.21 -3.53
CA LYS A 134 5.33 8.35 -4.50
C LYS A 134 6.05 7.02 -4.68
N GLU A 135 7.37 7.03 -4.81
CA GLU A 135 8.19 5.84 -4.97
C GLU A 135 8.06 4.93 -3.75
N VAL A 136 8.25 5.46 -2.54
CA VAL A 136 8.14 4.68 -1.30
C VAL A 136 6.74 4.07 -1.16
N CYS A 137 5.70 4.84 -1.42
CA CYS A 137 4.33 4.34 -1.35
C CYS A 137 4.06 3.27 -2.43
N PHE A 138 4.61 3.42 -3.62
CA PHE A 138 4.40 2.49 -4.73
C PHE A 138 5.15 1.17 -4.48
N TYR A 139 6.45 1.25 -4.20
CA TYR A 139 7.31 0.08 -4.02
C TYR A 139 7.14 -0.59 -2.65
N GLY A 140 6.75 0.15 -1.62
CA GLY A 140 6.59 -0.32 -0.23
C GLY A 140 5.20 -0.83 0.14
N GLN A 141 4.24 -0.87 -0.80
CA GLN A 141 2.85 -1.26 -0.50
C GLN A 141 2.69 -2.69 0.02
N ALA A 142 3.62 -3.60 -0.32
CA ALA A 142 3.63 -4.99 0.14
C ALA A 142 4.71 -5.25 1.21
N CYS A 143 5.20 -4.20 1.86
CA CYS A 143 6.24 -4.30 2.89
C CYS A 143 5.74 -5.10 4.10
N PRO A 144 6.50 -6.10 4.61
CA PRO A 144 6.07 -6.95 5.73
C PRO A 144 6.07 -6.22 7.08
N ILE A 145 6.93 -5.21 7.22
CA ILE A 145 7.12 -4.44 8.46
C ILE A 145 6.27 -3.17 8.42
N ASN A 146 5.97 -2.55 9.56
CA ASN A 146 5.16 -1.33 9.55
C ASN A 146 5.93 -0.19 8.86
N LEU A 147 5.49 0.22 7.67
CA LEU A 147 6.14 1.29 6.90
C LEU A 147 5.31 2.57 7.06
N SER A 148 5.85 3.56 7.74
CA SER A 148 5.16 4.84 7.95
C SER A 148 5.91 6.00 7.30
N PHE A 149 5.17 6.96 6.76
CA PHE A 149 5.69 8.20 6.19
C PHE A 149 4.91 9.38 6.77
N ASP A 150 5.61 10.30 7.45
CA ASP A 150 5.02 11.45 8.15
C ASP A 150 3.84 11.06 9.07
N GLY A 151 4.00 9.95 9.79
CA GLY A 151 2.99 9.43 10.72
C GLY A 151 1.81 8.70 10.06
N ARG A 152 1.80 8.55 8.74
CA ARG A 152 0.80 7.75 8.01
C ARG A 152 1.37 6.38 7.66
N LEU A 153 0.65 5.32 8.00
CA LEU A 153 1.01 3.96 7.63
C LEU A 153 0.75 3.76 6.12
N LEU A 154 1.77 3.33 5.38
CA LEU A 154 1.72 3.22 3.91
C LEU A 154 1.24 1.85 3.44
N ASN A 155 1.67 0.78 4.12
CA ASN A 155 1.36 -0.60 3.76
C ASN A 155 0.03 -1.09 4.35
N ASP A 156 -0.85 -0.19 4.78
CA ASP A 156 -2.17 -0.51 5.33
C ASP A 156 -3.26 -0.75 4.26
N GLY A 157 -2.89 -0.78 2.99
CA GLY A 157 -3.79 -1.02 1.85
C GLY A 157 -4.67 0.19 1.51
N ARG A 158 -4.72 1.23 2.35
CA ARG A 158 -5.53 2.43 2.10
C ARG A 158 -4.85 3.39 1.15
N THR A 159 -3.53 3.29 1.03
CA THR A 159 -2.71 4.11 0.14
C THR A 159 -2.69 3.48 -1.25
N SER A 160 -3.82 3.57 -1.96
CA SER A 160 -3.85 3.20 -3.39
C SER A 160 -3.17 4.31 -4.19
N LEU A 161 -1.97 4.01 -4.70
CA LEU A 161 -1.22 4.85 -5.64
C LEU A 161 -1.48 4.46 -7.09
N GLU A 162 -2.69 4.03 -7.42
CA GLU A 162 -3.07 4.01 -8.81
C GLU A 162 -3.30 5.45 -9.28
N LEU A 163 -2.47 5.87 -10.26
CA LEU A 163 -2.54 7.13 -11.01
C LEU A 163 -3.83 7.23 -11.85
N SER A 164 -4.94 6.69 -11.37
CA SER A 164 -6.22 6.81 -12.04
C SER A 164 -6.79 8.20 -11.75
N PRO A 165 -7.38 8.89 -12.74
CA PRO A 165 -8.04 10.18 -12.53
C PRO A 165 -9.36 10.06 -11.73
N GLY A 166 -9.68 8.87 -11.19
CA GLY A 166 -10.94 8.53 -10.53
C GLY A 166 -10.77 8.10 -9.07
N LYS A 167 -11.89 7.74 -8.44
CA LYS A 167 -11.88 7.09 -7.13
C LYS A 167 -11.53 5.62 -7.33
N THR A 168 -10.62 5.09 -6.52
CA THR A 168 -10.26 3.66 -6.54
C THR A 168 -10.82 2.99 -5.28
N LEU A 169 -11.44 1.83 -5.48
CA LEU A 169 -12.01 0.96 -4.48
C LEU A 169 -11.14 -0.31 -4.42
N GLU A 170 -10.62 -0.65 -3.25
CA GLU A 170 -9.99 -1.95 -3.06
C GLU A 170 -11.11 -2.98 -2.79
N ILE A 171 -11.22 -3.96 -3.69
CA ILE A 171 -12.25 -4.98 -3.61
C ILE A 171 -11.83 -6.04 -2.60
N ALA A 172 -10.64 -6.59 -2.79
CA ALA A 172 -10.16 -7.70 -1.99
C ALA A 172 -8.66 -7.67 -1.81
N PHE A 173 -8.24 -8.24 -0.67
CA PHE A 173 -6.86 -8.53 -0.36
C PHE A 173 -6.73 -9.99 0.08
N LEU A 174 -6.05 -10.80 -0.73
CA LEU A 174 -5.97 -12.26 -0.60
C LEU A 174 -4.53 -12.68 -0.36
N ALA A 175 -4.30 -13.63 0.54
CA ALA A 175 -2.99 -14.26 0.72
C ALA A 175 -3.13 -15.76 0.49
N GLY A 176 -2.22 -16.41 -0.22
CA GLY A 176 -2.37 -17.83 -0.49
C GLY A 176 -1.09 -18.61 -0.27
N ASP A 177 -1.27 -19.72 0.43
CA ASP A 177 -0.22 -20.72 0.61
C ASP A 177 -0.48 -21.85 -0.37
N LEU A 178 0.42 -22.00 -1.32
CA LEU A 178 0.38 -23.07 -2.31
C LEU A 178 0.98 -24.33 -1.69
N PHE A 179 0.20 -24.96 -0.81
CA PHE A 179 0.50 -26.27 -0.24
C PHE A 179 0.80 -27.21 -1.41
N GLN A 180 1.98 -27.87 -1.40
CA GLN A 180 2.55 -28.69 -2.49
C GLN A 180 3.46 -27.98 -3.49
N THR A 181 3.91 -26.76 -3.22
CA THR A 181 4.90 -26.13 -4.09
C THR A 181 6.20 -25.78 -3.37
N ASP A 182 7.32 -26.02 -4.05
CA ASP A 182 8.69 -25.56 -3.75
C ASP A 182 8.86 -24.05 -4.02
N LEU A 183 7.77 -23.29 -3.99
CA LEU A 183 7.81 -21.86 -4.27
C LEU A 183 8.32 -21.10 -3.05
N PRO A 184 9.21 -20.11 -3.25
CA PRO A 184 9.69 -19.31 -2.15
C PRO A 184 8.54 -18.51 -1.53
N THR A 185 8.50 -18.54 -0.21
CA THR A 185 7.58 -17.75 0.59
C THR A 185 8.16 -16.36 0.86
N PHE A 186 7.30 -15.43 1.22
CA PHE A 186 7.68 -14.14 1.76
C PHE A 186 6.75 -13.75 2.89
N ARG A 187 7.23 -12.90 3.80
CA ARG A 187 6.42 -12.41 4.92
C ARG A 187 5.33 -11.46 4.39
N ARG A 188 4.09 -11.67 4.82
CA ARG A 188 2.97 -10.78 4.45
C ARG A 188 2.93 -9.51 5.32
N PRO A 189 2.36 -8.39 4.83
CA PRO A 189 2.19 -7.18 5.63
C PRO A 189 1.29 -7.40 6.85
N ASN A 190 1.84 -7.28 8.07
CA ASN A 190 1.10 -7.54 9.30
C ASN A 190 -0.13 -6.63 9.48
N CYS A 191 -0.07 -5.39 9.03
CA CYS A 191 -1.12 -4.39 9.20
C CYS A 191 -2.36 -4.62 8.33
N LEU A 192 -2.26 -5.48 7.30
CA LEU A 192 -3.37 -5.81 6.40
C LEU A 192 -4.28 -6.90 6.97
N PHE A 193 -3.72 -7.80 7.80
CA PHE A 193 -4.42 -9.00 8.29
C PHE A 193 -4.71 -9.00 9.79
N LYS A 194 -4.21 -8.02 10.55
CA LYS A 194 -4.68 -7.82 11.93
C LYS A 194 -6.15 -7.43 11.87
N SER A 195 -7.02 -8.37 12.29
CA SER A 195 -8.47 -8.24 12.44
C SER A 195 -8.89 -6.78 12.59
N ARG A 196 -9.31 -6.20 11.47
CA ARG A 196 -9.96 -4.89 11.49
C ARG A 196 -11.33 -5.15 12.10
N GLU A 197 -11.50 -4.89 13.39
CA GLU A 197 -12.85 -4.60 13.87
C GLU A 197 -13.41 -3.52 12.93
N PRO A 198 -14.55 -3.75 12.24
CA PRO A 198 -15.11 -2.79 11.30
C PRO A 198 -15.47 -1.43 11.93
N ASN A 199 -15.33 -1.28 13.24
CA ASN A 199 -15.82 -0.16 14.01
C ASN A 199 -14.77 0.30 15.02
N LYS A 200 -14.16 1.48 14.81
CA LYS A 200 -13.88 2.50 15.88
C LYS A 200 -13.01 3.68 15.47
N PHE A 201 -12.34 3.70 14.31
CA PHE A 201 -11.64 4.91 13.88
C PHE A 201 -12.53 5.84 13.07
N ARG A 202 -13.11 6.83 13.78
CA ARG A 202 -13.65 8.06 13.17
C ARG A 202 -12.51 8.80 12.46
N ALA A 203 -12.54 8.86 11.15
CA ALA A 203 -11.89 9.90 10.37
C ALA A 203 -12.84 10.36 9.26
N MET A 204 -12.99 11.68 9.15
CA MET A 204 -14.02 12.37 8.39
C MET A 204 -13.88 12.22 6.86
N SER A 205 -15.03 12.32 6.18
CA SER A 205 -15.28 12.65 4.76
C SER A 205 -14.87 11.67 3.65
N ASP A 206 -15.75 10.72 3.34
CA ASP A 206 -16.64 10.72 2.15
C ASP A 206 -17.72 9.63 2.38
N ARG A 207 -19.00 9.93 2.16
CA ARG A 207 -20.11 9.03 2.59
C ARG A 207 -20.15 7.70 1.81
N PHE A 208 -19.37 7.56 0.73
CA PHE A 208 -19.30 6.37 -0.12
C PHE A 208 -18.06 5.49 0.13
N SER A 209 -17.02 5.99 0.81
CA SER A 209 -15.70 5.33 0.91
C SER A 209 -15.44 4.67 2.27
N LYS A 210 -16.47 4.49 3.10
CA LYS A 210 -16.34 3.93 4.46
C LYS A 210 -15.98 2.44 4.50
N HIS A 211 -16.21 1.71 3.41
CA HIS A 211 -15.80 0.30 3.26
C HIS A 211 -14.79 0.23 2.12
N ARG A 212 -13.50 0.27 2.45
CA ARG A 212 -12.42 0.26 1.45
C ARG A 212 -11.91 -1.13 1.08
N THR A 213 -12.33 -2.18 1.77
CA THR A 213 -11.94 -3.57 1.46
C THR A 213 -13.17 -4.44 1.76
N PHE A 214 -13.71 -5.16 0.77
CA PHE A 214 -14.93 -5.99 0.93
C PHE A 214 -14.59 -7.39 1.42
N PHE A 215 -13.41 -7.88 1.04
CA PHE A 215 -12.94 -9.20 1.41
C PHE A 215 -11.48 -9.12 1.84
N THR A 216 -11.21 -9.43 3.10
CA THR A 216 -9.87 -9.70 3.59
C THR A 216 -9.92 -11.10 4.17
N GLU A 217 -8.99 -11.95 3.76
CA GLU A 217 -8.92 -13.30 4.29
C GLU A 217 -8.63 -13.27 5.80
N GLU A 218 -9.59 -13.76 6.59
CA GLU A 218 -9.60 -13.56 8.03
C GLU A 218 -8.63 -14.47 8.80
N LYS A 219 -8.07 -15.53 8.20
CA LYS A 219 -7.30 -16.54 8.94
C LYS A 219 -6.21 -17.24 8.13
N ALA A 220 -5.21 -16.52 7.63
CA ALA A 220 -3.95 -17.19 7.33
C ALA A 220 -3.24 -17.48 8.68
N SER A 221 -3.01 -18.75 9.00
CA SER A 221 -2.30 -19.20 10.19
C SER A 221 -0.80 -18.89 10.12
N SER A 222 -0.25 -18.76 8.91
CA SER A 222 1.15 -18.46 8.63
C SER A 222 1.41 -16.95 8.50
N ARG A 223 2.59 -16.49 8.94
CA ARG A 223 3.11 -15.14 8.60
C ARG A 223 3.73 -15.09 7.21
N GLU A 224 4.05 -16.24 6.66
CA GLU A 224 4.66 -16.39 5.35
C GLU A 224 3.62 -16.83 4.34
N THR A 225 3.76 -16.37 3.10
CA THR A 225 2.86 -16.74 2.01
C THR A 225 3.58 -16.87 0.69
N THR A 226 3.02 -17.66 -0.23
CA THR A 226 3.60 -17.87 -1.57
C THR A 226 3.16 -16.79 -2.56
N TYR A 227 1.97 -16.22 -2.36
CA TYR A 227 1.50 -15.08 -3.13
C TYR A 227 0.55 -14.22 -2.32
N LEU A 228 0.43 -12.97 -2.75
CA LEU A 228 -0.52 -12.00 -2.25
C LEU A 228 -1.24 -11.37 -3.44
N ALA A 229 -2.52 -11.07 -3.34
CA ALA A 229 -3.25 -10.43 -4.42
C ALA A 229 -4.08 -9.26 -3.89
N ARG A 230 -3.99 -8.14 -4.59
CA ARG A 230 -4.87 -6.99 -4.40
C ARG A 230 -5.73 -6.79 -5.63
N ILE A 231 -7.03 -6.67 -5.43
CA ILE A 231 -8.00 -6.43 -6.50
C ILE A 231 -8.56 -5.03 -6.31
N ASN A 232 -8.47 -4.21 -7.36
CA ASN A 232 -8.91 -2.82 -7.35
C ASN A 232 -9.97 -2.58 -8.43
N TYR A 233 -10.84 -1.62 -8.18
CA TYR A 233 -11.82 -1.11 -9.13
C TYR A 233 -11.82 0.41 -9.11
N ALA A 234 -11.64 1.03 -10.26
CA ALA A 234 -11.63 2.48 -10.39
C ALA A 234 -12.88 2.99 -11.08
N TYR A 235 -13.44 4.07 -10.55
CA TYR A 235 -14.64 4.70 -11.08
C TYR A 235 -14.61 6.21 -10.93
N LYS A 236 -15.32 6.91 -11.80
CA LYS A 236 -15.65 8.33 -11.66
C LYS A 236 -17.14 8.49 -11.50
N VAL A 237 -17.50 9.38 -10.59
CA VAL A 237 -18.88 9.83 -10.45
C VAL A 237 -19.07 10.99 -11.40
N THR A 238 -19.89 10.81 -12.43
CA THR A 238 -20.35 11.92 -13.28
C THR A 238 -21.69 12.39 -12.75
N ALA A 239 -21.74 13.61 -12.23
CA ALA A 239 -22.98 14.26 -11.86
C ALA A 239 -23.69 14.76 -13.13
N TYR A 240 -24.99 14.46 -13.28
CA TYR A 240 -25.82 15.10 -14.29
C TYR A 240 -26.22 16.51 -13.85
N ALA A 241 -26.24 17.45 -14.79
CA ALA A 241 -26.61 18.84 -14.58
C ALA A 241 -28.12 19.04 -14.28
N HIS A 242 -28.96 18.00 -14.40
CA HIS A 242 -30.40 18.09 -14.19
C HIS A 242 -30.84 17.27 -12.96
N LYS A 243 -31.59 17.93 -12.08
CA LYS A 243 -31.91 17.57 -10.67
C LYS A 243 -32.69 16.27 -10.43
N SER A 244 -32.85 15.38 -11.42
CA SER A 244 -33.77 14.24 -11.34
C SER A 244 -33.21 12.89 -11.81
N THR A 245 -31.95 12.80 -12.22
CA THR A 245 -31.34 11.51 -12.64
C THR A 245 -30.32 10.98 -11.62
N PRO A 246 -30.25 9.64 -11.43
CA PRO A 246 -29.27 9.02 -10.54
C PRO A 246 -27.83 9.26 -11.02
N PHE A 247 -26.87 9.17 -10.10
CA PHE A 247 -25.45 9.30 -10.43
C PHE A 247 -25.04 8.22 -11.43
N GLN A 248 -24.26 8.61 -12.45
CA GLN A 248 -23.62 7.63 -13.32
C GLN A 248 -22.19 7.36 -12.84
N PHE A 249 -21.90 6.07 -12.66
CA PHE A 249 -20.57 5.57 -12.37
C PHE A 249 -19.93 5.13 -13.69
N VAL A 250 -18.91 5.88 -14.12
CA VAL A 250 -18.10 5.51 -15.28
C VAL A 250 -16.87 4.78 -14.74
N SER A 251 -16.75 3.50 -15.04
CA SER A 251 -15.59 2.72 -14.65
C SER A 251 -14.36 3.08 -15.50
N TYR A 252 -13.18 3.02 -14.90
CA TYR A 252 -11.91 3.32 -15.55
C TYR A 252 -11.10 2.05 -15.74
N PRO A 253 -10.40 1.92 -16.88
CA PRO A 253 -9.50 0.80 -17.09
C PRO A 253 -8.34 0.86 -16.09
N LEU A 254 -8.08 -0.28 -15.45
CA LEU A 254 -6.94 -0.49 -14.56
C LEU A 254 -5.96 -1.48 -15.16
N GLY A 255 -4.69 -1.28 -14.85
CA GLY A 255 -3.66 -2.24 -15.19
C GLY A 255 -3.73 -3.47 -14.29
N SER A 256 -3.31 -4.61 -14.81
CA SER A 256 -3.13 -5.83 -14.02
C SER A 256 -1.68 -6.27 -14.12
N TYR A 257 -1.03 -6.45 -12.97
CA TYR A 257 0.42 -6.60 -12.87
C TYR A 257 0.79 -7.75 -11.95
N CYS A 258 1.85 -8.45 -12.33
CA CYS A 258 2.62 -9.30 -11.46
C CYS A 258 3.72 -8.43 -10.84
N CYS A 259 3.67 -8.26 -9.53
CA CYS A 259 4.60 -7.45 -8.74
C CYS A 259 5.61 -8.38 -8.07
N TRP A 260 6.85 -8.34 -8.52
CA TRP A 260 7.91 -9.17 -7.96
C TRP A 260 8.52 -8.51 -6.74
N LEU A 261 8.50 -9.23 -5.61
CA LEU A 261 8.97 -8.74 -4.31
C LEU A 261 10.36 -9.27 -3.98
N GLN A 262 11.26 -8.37 -3.60
CA GLN A 262 12.54 -8.74 -3.00
C GLN A 262 12.71 -7.92 -1.73
N ASP A 263 12.98 -8.59 -0.60
CA ASP A 263 13.22 -7.94 0.70
C ASP A 263 12.14 -6.91 1.09
N GLY A 264 10.88 -7.24 0.81
CA GLY A 264 9.71 -6.43 1.19
C GLY A 264 9.41 -5.23 0.29
N VAL A 265 10.10 -5.06 -0.84
CA VAL A 265 9.76 -4.03 -1.84
C VAL A 265 9.48 -4.65 -3.20
N ILE A 266 8.70 -3.95 -4.01
CA ILE A 266 8.48 -4.31 -5.41
C ILE A 266 9.71 -3.91 -6.23
N CYS A 267 10.30 -4.86 -6.94
CA CYS A 267 11.48 -4.63 -7.78
C CYS A 267 11.17 -4.74 -9.27
N HIS A 268 10.11 -5.45 -9.64
CA HIS A 268 9.71 -5.57 -11.04
C HIS A 268 8.19 -5.62 -11.20
N LEU A 269 7.69 -4.99 -12.26
CA LEU A 269 6.30 -5.00 -12.66
C LEU A 269 6.18 -5.64 -14.02
N GLU A 270 5.48 -6.76 -14.08
CA GLU A 270 5.22 -7.44 -15.34
C GLU A 270 3.71 -7.39 -15.63
N PRO A 271 3.27 -6.80 -16.76
CA PRO A 271 1.86 -6.83 -17.12
C PRO A 271 1.35 -8.27 -17.24
N ILE A 272 0.25 -8.60 -16.54
CA ILE A 272 -0.45 -9.89 -16.69
C ILE A 272 -1.23 -9.87 -18.01
N LEU A 273 -1.84 -8.72 -18.32
CA LEU A 273 -2.68 -8.51 -19.48
C LEU A 273 -2.02 -7.51 -20.43
N LYS A 274 -1.79 -7.92 -21.69
CA LYS A 274 -1.22 -7.03 -22.73
C LYS A 274 -2.13 -5.86 -23.09
N LYS A 275 -3.45 -5.96 -22.86
CA LYS A 275 -4.43 -4.89 -23.12
C LYS A 275 -4.96 -4.30 -21.81
N LYS A 276 -4.88 -2.96 -21.68
CA LYS A 276 -5.44 -2.17 -20.58
C LYS A 276 -6.97 -2.02 -20.68
N SER A 277 -7.72 -3.11 -20.85
CA SER A 277 -9.17 -3.03 -21.11
C SER A 277 -10.06 -3.50 -19.96
N LEU A 278 -9.48 -3.94 -18.84
CA LEU A 278 -10.27 -4.36 -17.68
C LEU A 278 -10.53 -3.18 -16.75
N HIS A 279 -11.77 -3.10 -16.29
CA HIS A 279 -12.23 -2.05 -15.38
C HIS A 279 -12.01 -2.43 -13.91
N ALA A 280 -11.60 -3.68 -13.67
CA ALA A 280 -10.99 -4.13 -12.43
C ALA A 280 -9.52 -4.48 -12.71
N GLY A 281 -8.63 -4.04 -11.83
CA GLY A 281 -7.19 -4.30 -11.88
C GLY A 281 -6.79 -5.31 -10.81
N VAL A 282 -5.79 -6.13 -11.10
CA VAL A 282 -5.24 -7.07 -10.13
C VAL A 282 -3.74 -6.95 -10.05
N HIS A 283 -3.24 -6.84 -8.82
CA HIS A 283 -1.82 -6.85 -8.52
C HIS A 283 -1.52 -8.15 -7.77
N ILE A 284 -0.77 -9.05 -8.40
CA ILE A 284 -0.32 -10.31 -7.78
C ILE A 284 1.11 -10.11 -7.32
N PHE A 285 1.34 -10.08 -6.02
CA PHE A 285 2.66 -10.00 -5.43
C PHE A 285 3.23 -11.41 -5.21
N ILE A 286 4.46 -11.64 -5.70
CA ILE A 286 5.13 -12.94 -5.67
C ILE A 286 6.59 -12.72 -5.27
N SER A 287 7.20 -13.68 -4.55
CA SER A 287 8.62 -13.62 -4.20
C SER A 287 9.52 -13.68 -5.44
N GLY A 288 10.43 -12.70 -5.53
CA GLY A 288 11.56 -12.64 -6.44
C GLY A 288 12.81 -13.36 -5.91
N SER A 289 12.77 -13.96 -4.72
CA SER A 289 13.92 -14.64 -4.15
C SER A 289 14.40 -15.79 -5.04
N GLY A 290 15.70 -15.87 -5.23
CA GLY A 290 16.35 -16.84 -6.10
C GLY A 290 16.29 -16.52 -7.60
N LEU A 291 15.71 -15.37 -7.99
CA LEU A 291 15.88 -14.84 -9.34
C LEU A 291 17.17 -14.01 -9.41
N GLU A 292 17.78 -13.95 -10.59
CA GLU A 292 18.92 -13.05 -10.82
C GLU A 292 18.49 -11.59 -10.62
N SER A 293 19.31 -10.84 -9.88
CA SER A 293 19.15 -9.40 -9.68
C SER A 293 20.43 -8.66 -10.02
N ASP A 294 20.32 -7.35 -10.21
CA ASP A 294 21.47 -6.46 -10.13
C ASP A 294 22.03 -6.40 -8.69
N ILE A 295 23.17 -5.73 -8.53
CA ILE A 295 23.85 -5.61 -7.22
C ILE A 295 22.92 -4.96 -6.18
N SER A 296 22.02 -4.06 -6.60
CA SER A 296 21.06 -3.40 -5.71
C SER A 296 19.89 -4.28 -5.25
N GLY A 297 19.63 -5.38 -5.95
CA GLY A 297 18.43 -6.18 -5.73
C GLY A 297 17.13 -5.48 -6.13
N LEU A 298 17.19 -4.27 -6.73
CA LEU A 298 16.02 -3.51 -7.18
C LEU A 298 15.63 -3.83 -8.62
N THR A 299 16.52 -4.45 -9.41
CA THR A 299 16.23 -4.85 -10.78
C THR A 299 16.33 -6.36 -10.92
N LEU A 300 15.18 -7.02 -11.07
CA LEU A 300 15.09 -8.47 -11.29
C LEU A 300 15.10 -8.80 -12.78
N ARG A 301 15.83 -9.86 -13.15
CA ARG A 301 15.81 -10.44 -14.51
C ARG A 301 14.72 -11.51 -14.59
N VAL A 302 13.51 -11.07 -14.97
CA VAL A 302 12.31 -11.93 -14.96
C VAL A 302 12.01 -12.57 -16.32
N ALA A 303 12.24 -11.84 -17.42
CA ALA A 303 11.64 -12.15 -18.73
C ALA A 303 11.97 -13.55 -19.27
N ASP A 304 13.19 -14.03 -19.04
CA ASP A 304 13.69 -15.30 -19.60
C ASP A 304 13.77 -16.43 -18.57
N ASP A 305 13.34 -16.17 -17.33
CA ASP A 305 13.46 -17.14 -16.23
C ASP A 305 12.26 -18.10 -16.21
N LYS A 306 12.56 -19.41 -16.33
CA LYS A 306 11.55 -20.49 -16.32
C LYS A 306 10.83 -20.60 -14.96
N ASN A 307 11.54 -20.36 -13.86
CA ASN A 307 10.97 -20.36 -12.51
C ASN A 307 10.05 -19.16 -12.31
N ALA A 308 10.41 -17.99 -12.83
CA ALA A 308 9.54 -16.82 -12.81
C ALA A 308 8.23 -17.08 -13.56
N SER A 309 8.31 -17.61 -14.78
CA SER A 309 7.13 -18.00 -15.56
C SER A 309 6.25 -19.03 -14.83
N ARG A 310 6.87 -20.05 -14.21
CA ARG A 310 6.18 -21.06 -13.40
C ARG A 310 5.45 -20.43 -12.20
N ARG A 311 6.14 -19.59 -11.42
CA ARG A 311 5.59 -18.87 -10.24
C ARG A 311 4.37 -18.04 -10.60
N LYS A 312 4.49 -17.19 -11.65
CA LYS A 312 3.39 -16.37 -12.16
C LYS A 312 2.18 -17.21 -12.53
N ARG A 313 2.40 -18.32 -13.25
CA ARG A 313 1.34 -19.24 -13.68
C ARG A 313 0.62 -19.88 -12.50
N VAL A 314 1.35 -20.39 -11.52
CA VAL A 314 0.75 -21.06 -10.35
C VAL A 314 -0.01 -20.06 -9.49
N ALA A 315 0.57 -18.90 -9.18
CA ALA A 315 -0.10 -17.85 -8.42
C ALA A 315 -1.37 -17.34 -9.12
N GLY A 316 -1.32 -17.16 -10.45
CA GLY A 316 -2.48 -16.73 -11.23
C GLY A 316 -3.61 -17.76 -11.24
N LYS A 317 -3.30 -19.06 -11.36
CA LYS A 317 -4.31 -20.14 -11.26
C LYS A 317 -4.97 -20.19 -9.88
N ALA A 318 -4.16 -20.12 -8.83
CA ALA A 318 -4.67 -20.16 -7.46
C ALA A 318 -5.51 -18.93 -7.14
N LEU A 319 -5.10 -17.75 -7.61
CA LEU A 319 -5.92 -16.56 -7.50
C LEU A 319 -7.25 -16.72 -8.25
N ALA A 320 -7.24 -17.23 -9.49
CA ALA A 320 -8.46 -17.41 -10.27
C ALA A 320 -9.49 -18.32 -9.57
N GLN A 321 -9.03 -19.37 -8.88
CA GLN A 321 -9.91 -20.25 -8.07
C GLN A 321 -10.56 -19.51 -6.90
N ARG A 322 -9.88 -18.51 -6.34
CA ARG A 322 -10.38 -17.73 -5.20
C ARG A 322 -11.20 -16.51 -5.59
N LEU A 323 -11.23 -16.15 -6.88
CA LEU A 323 -12.07 -15.05 -7.33
C LEU A 323 -13.57 -15.37 -7.22
N ASP A 324 -13.95 -16.63 -7.28
CA ASP A 324 -15.34 -17.06 -7.01
C ASP A 324 -15.77 -16.66 -5.59
N GLU A 325 -14.91 -16.90 -4.59
CA GLU A 325 -15.16 -16.50 -3.19
C GLU A 325 -15.35 -14.98 -3.07
N VAL A 326 -14.59 -14.20 -3.84
CA VAL A 326 -14.69 -12.72 -3.85
C VAL A 326 -15.99 -12.27 -4.51
N VAL A 327 -16.38 -12.89 -5.63
CA VAL A 327 -17.66 -12.61 -6.30
C VAL A 327 -18.82 -12.94 -5.37
N GLU A 328 -18.82 -14.13 -4.78
CA GLU A 328 -19.83 -14.56 -3.82
C GLU A 328 -19.90 -13.62 -2.61
N ALA A 329 -18.76 -13.20 -2.06
CA ALA A 329 -18.72 -12.23 -0.97
C ALA A 329 -19.28 -10.86 -1.36
N LEU A 330 -19.01 -10.38 -2.57
CA LEU A 330 -19.58 -9.13 -3.10
C LEU A 330 -21.10 -9.24 -3.27
N GLU A 331 -21.59 -10.33 -3.84
CA GLU A 331 -23.02 -10.60 -4.01
C GLU A 331 -23.75 -10.73 -2.66
N ASN A 332 -23.15 -11.44 -1.70
CA ASN A 332 -23.68 -11.56 -0.34
C ASN A 332 -23.66 -10.23 0.43
N HIS A 333 -22.71 -9.34 0.14
CA HIS A 333 -22.70 -7.98 0.70
C HIS A 333 -23.90 -7.16 0.19
N VAL A 334 -24.36 -7.41 -1.04
CA VAL A 334 -25.57 -6.82 -1.63
C VAL A 334 -26.84 -7.47 -1.10
N ALA A 335 -26.80 -8.78 -0.83
CA ALA A 335 -27.95 -9.60 -0.46
C ALA A 335 -28.45 -9.43 0.98
N LYS A 336 -27.89 -8.52 1.79
CA LYS A 336 -28.59 -8.06 3.00
C LYS A 336 -29.60 -7.00 2.58
N PRO A 337 -30.88 -7.36 2.31
CA PRO A 337 -31.90 -6.36 2.13
C PRO A 337 -31.87 -5.52 3.40
N PHE A 338 -31.83 -4.21 3.20
CA PHE A 338 -31.93 -3.21 4.24
C PHE A 338 -33.33 -3.23 4.89
N THR A 339 -33.79 -4.37 5.40
CA THR A 339 -35.01 -4.49 6.22
C THR A 339 -34.97 -3.49 7.38
N VAL A 340 -33.78 -3.20 7.90
CA VAL A 340 -33.58 -2.20 8.97
C VAL A 340 -33.77 -0.76 8.47
N HIS A 341 -33.28 -0.36 7.29
CA HIS A 341 -33.55 0.98 6.76
C HIS A 341 -34.94 1.10 6.14
N ALA A 342 -35.51 0.03 5.58
CA ALA A 342 -36.92 0.01 5.17
C ALA A 342 -37.86 0.11 6.39
N ALA A 343 -37.51 -0.52 7.51
CA ALA A 343 -38.23 -0.40 8.78
C ALA A 343 -38.04 0.99 9.42
N LEU A 344 -36.83 1.56 9.39
CA LEU A 344 -36.57 2.95 9.81
C LEU A 344 -37.25 3.95 8.88
N ASN A 345 -37.31 3.71 7.57
CA ASN A 345 -38.05 4.52 6.60
C ASN A 345 -39.54 4.45 6.90
N ARG A 346 -40.10 3.26 7.11
CA ARG A 346 -41.49 3.12 7.55
C ARG A 346 -41.74 3.81 8.89
N GLY A 347 -40.83 3.69 9.85
CA GLY A 347 -40.92 4.33 11.16
C GLY A 347 -40.86 5.85 11.10
N VAL A 348 -39.96 6.42 10.29
CA VAL A 348 -39.83 7.88 10.09
C VAL A 348 -41.00 8.43 9.28
N THR A 349 -41.45 7.74 8.22
CA THR A 349 -42.64 8.14 7.47
C THR A 349 -43.88 8.10 8.36
N VAL A 350 -44.07 7.05 9.16
CA VAL A 350 -45.17 6.95 10.12
C VAL A 350 -45.06 8.02 11.20
N ALA A 351 -43.85 8.31 11.73
CA ALA A 351 -43.65 9.38 12.70
C ALA A 351 -43.93 10.78 12.11
N CYS A 352 -43.53 11.03 10.87
CA CYS A 352 -43.84 12.28 10.17
C CYS A 352 -45.34 12.43 9.86
N LEU A 353 -46.06 11.32 9.63
CA LEU A 353 -47.51 11.31 9.44
C LEU A 353 -48.28 11.40 10.77
N ALA A 354 -47.68 10.96 11.88
CA ALA A 354 -48.31 10.95 13.21
C ALA A 354 -48.09 12.24 14.02
N LEU A 355 -47.15 13.11 13.61
CA LEU A 355 -46.91 14.39 14.27
C LEU A 355 -47.92 15.45 13.78
N THR A 356 -48.78 15.89 14.71
CA THR A 356 -49.81 16.92 14.54
C THR A 356 -49.22 18.30 14.16
N PRO A 357 -50.03 19.21 13.56
CA PRO A 357 -49.55 20.29 12.69
C PRO A 357 -48.77 21.46 13.35
N VAL A 358 -48.38 21.37 14.62
CA VAL A 358 -47.86 22.52 15.38
C VAL A 358 -46.35 22.76 15.18
N THR A 359 -45.59 21.83 14.58
CA THR A 359 -44.14 21.98 14.33
C THR A 359 -43.78 22.26 12.86
N HIS A 360 -44.69 22.83 12.07
CA HIS A 360 -44.56 23.00 10.61
C HIS A 360 -43.55 24.07 10.13
N GLY A 361 -42.87 24.79 11.02
CA GLY A 361 -42.01 25.90 10.61
C GLY A 361 -40.65 25.51 10.02
N ILE A 362 -40.02 24.42 10.48
CA ILE A 362 -38.56 24.23 10.24
C ILE A 362 -38.16 22.77 9.94
N SER A 363 -38.92 21.74 10.33
CA SER A 363 -38.46 20.33 10.25
C SER A 363 -38.98 19.51 9.05
N LEU A 364 -40.03 19.95 8.34
CA LEU A 364 -40.66 19.17 7.26
C LEU A 364 -39.95 19.15 5.89
N PRO A 365 -39.24 20.18 5.40
CA PRO A 365 -38.70 20.13 4.04
C PRO A 365 -37.42 19.29 3.92
N LEU A 366 -36.78 18.94 5.04
CA LEU A 366 -35.51 18.24 5.04
C LEU A 366 -35.65 16.72 5.06
N ALA A 367 -36.69 16.16 5.71
CA ALA A 367 -36.85 14.71 5.81
C ALA A 367 -37.02 14.02 4.44
N PRO A 368 -37.87 14.51 3.50
CA PRO A 368 -37.96 13.94 2.16
C PRO A 368 -36.65 14.05 1.37
N VAL A 369 -35.90 15.15 1.54
CA VAL A 369 -34.60 15.35 0.90
C VAL A 369 -33.55 14.39 1.47
N PHE A 370 -33.52 14.19 2.79
CA PHE A 370 -32.63 13.21 3.42
C PHE A 370 -32.99 11.76 3.04
N LEU A 371 -34.28 11.44 2.88
CA LEU A 371 -34.76 10.13 2.42
C LEU A 371 -34.37 9.87 0.96
N LEU A 372 -34.61 10.84 0.07
CA LEU A 372 -34.16 10.79 -1.33
C LEU A 372 -32.64 10.66 -1.43
N LEU A 373 -31.89 11.42 -0.63
CA LEU A 373 -30.42 11.31 -0.60
C LEU A 373 -29.96 9.95 -0.08
N ALA A 374 -30.63 9.39 0.93
CA ALA A 374 -30.29 8.07 1.48
C ALA A 374 -30.62 6.93 0.50
N GLU A 375 -31.79 6.95 -0.13
CA GLU A 375 -32.19 5.97 -1.14
C GLU A 375 -31.28 6.02 -2.37
N ASN A 376 -30.98 7.22 -2.89
CA ASN A 376 -30.03 7.38 -4.00
C ASN A 376 -28.65 6.83 -3.61
N THR A 377 -28.14 7.13 -2.41
CA THR A 377 -26.84 6.59 -1.98
C THR A 377 -26.82 5.06 -1.83
N SER A 378 -27.97 4.42 -1.61
CA SER A 378 -28.09 2.97 -1.48
C SER A 378 -28.13 2.27 -2.85
N GLN A 379 -28.92 2.79 -3.79
CA GLN A 379 -28.96 2.31 -5.18
C GLN A 379 -27.61 2.47 -5.86
N ASP A 380 -26.94 3.61 -5.63
CA ASP A 380 -25.59 3.89 -6.11
C ASP A 380 -24.57 2.84 -5.62
N ARG A 381 -24.61 2.50 -4.33
CA ARG A 381 -23.71 1.48 -3.75
C ARG A 381 -23.98 0.10 -4.34
N GLN A 382 -25.25 -0.27 -4.47
CA GLN A 382 -25.63 -1.55 -5.07
C GLN A 382 -25.19 -1.63 -6.53
N GLN A 383 -25.33 -0.55 -7.29
CA GLN A 383 -24.84 -0.48 -8.67
C GLN A 383 -23.32 -0.63 -8.74
N ILE A 384 -22.56 0.04 -7.87
CA ILE A 384 -21.10 -0.10 -7.82
C ILE A 384 -20.71 -1.55 -7.52
N VAL A 385 -21.31 -2.18 -6.50
CA VAL A 385 -20.95 -3.55 -6.12
C VAL A 385 -21.31 -4.56 -7.22
N ASN A 386 -22.48 -4.39 -7.86
CA ASN A 386 -22.88 -5.23 -8.99
C ASN A 386 -21.95 -5.06 -10.21
N ASP A 387 -21.51 -3.84 -10.53
CA ASP A 387 -20.51 -3.65 -11.60
C ASP A 387 -19.17 -4.27 -11.18
N CYS A 388 -18.74 -4.09 -9.93
CA CYS A 388 -17.53 -4.73 -9.40
C CYS A 388 -17.56 -6.24 -9.57
N ALA A 389 -18.63 -6.92 -9.12
CA ALA A 389 -18.78 -8.38 -9.24
C ALA A 389 -18.64 -8.84 -10.70
N LYS A 390 -19.37 -8.20 -11.62
CA LYS A 390 -19.26 -8.47 -13.07
C LYS A 390 -17.86 -8.24 -13.64
N ARG A 391 -17.10 -7.27 -13.10
CA ARG A 391 -15.71 -7.03 -13.54
C ARG A 391 -14.73 -8.03 -12.96
N VAL A 392 -14.95 -8.49 -11.72
CA VAL A 392 -14.15 -9.55 -11.09
C VAL A 392 -14.35 -10.89 -11.80
N GLU A 393 -15.59 -11.22 -12.16
CA GLU A 393 -15.90 -12.42 -12.96
C GLU A 393 -15.19 -12.40 -14.33
N LYS A 394 -15.20 -11.25 -15.02
CA LYS A 394 -14.42 -11.08 -16.26
C LYS A 394 -12.92 -11.25 -16.00
N LEU A 395 -12.39 -10.68 -14.92
CA LEU A 395 -10.98 -10.81 -14.55
C LEU A 395 -10.61 -12.28 -14.33
N GLN A 396 -11.45 -13.04 -13.62
CA GLN A 396 -11.28 -14.47 -13.39
C GLN A 396 -11.19 -15.24 -14.71
N TYR A 397 -12.12 -15.01 -15.63
CA TYR A 397 -12.09 -15.62 -16.96
C TYR A 397 -10.75 -15.37 -17.69
N PHE A 398 -10.20 -14.16 -17.58
CA PHE A 398 -8.90 -13.85 -18.18
C PHE A 398 -7.74 -14.56 -17.48
N LEU A 399 -7.71 -14.58 -16.14
CA LEU A 399 -6.66 -15.26 -15.39
C LEU A 399 -6.65 -16.77 -15.68
N THR A 400 -7.81 -17.43 -15.72
CA THR A 400 -7.92 -18.87 -16.04
C THR A 400 -7.44 -19.21 -17.45
N LYS A 401 -7.53 -18.26 -18.40
CA LYS A 401 -7.04 -18.47 -19.78
C LYS A 401 -5.56 -18.24 -19.96
N ILE A 402 -4.97 -17.38 -19.14
CA ILE A 402 -3.57 -16.95 -19.29
C ILE A 402 -2.64 -17.79 -18.41
N CYS A 403 -3.12 -18.19 -17.23
CA CYS A 403 -2.39 -18.96 -16.25
C CYS A 403 -2.78 -20.43 -16.36
#